data_AF-A0A533YNY8-F1
#
_entry.id   AF-A0A533YNY8-F1
#
_cell.length_a   1.000
_cell.length_b   1.000
_cell.length_c   1.000
_cell.angle_alpha   90.00
_cell.angle_beta   90.00
_cell.angle_gamma   90.00
#
_symmetry.space_group_name_H-M   'P 1'
#
loop_
_entity.id
_entity.type
_entity.pdbx_description
1 polymer ?
#
loop_
_entity_poly.entity_id
_entity_poly.type
_entity_poly.pdbx_seq_one_letter_code
_entity_poly.pdbx_strand_id
1 'polypeptide(L)'
;MRRIIMMKPPPPKDVTFDQINRILEVTDALALDREWIEIPLSAASPGKIHKLPNGKIEIVVDAEMPFEEWLAAARQQLRQVAGC
;
A
#
# COMPACT_ATOMS: atom_id res chain seq x y z
N MET A 1 36.78 7.02 -11.87
CA MET A 1 35.68 7.96 -11.58
C MET A 1 34.35 7.27 -11.85
N ARG A 2 33.65 6.80 -10.81
CA ARG A 2 32.33 6.15 -10.97
C ARG A 2 31.27 7.25 -10.93
N ARG A 3 30.67 7.57 -12.07
CA ARG A 3 29.46 8.41 -12.15
C ARG A 3 28.34 7.62 -11.49
N ILE A 4 27.91 8.05 -10.30
CA ILE A 4 26.65 7.59 -9.72
C ILE A 4 25.56 8.20 -10.60
N ILE A 5 25.08 7.42 -11.57
CA ILE A 5 23.88 7.76 -12.30
C ILE A 5 22.77 7.66 -11.26
N MET A 6 22.28 8.79 -10.75
CA MET A 6 20.95 8.83 -10.13
C MET A 6 19.98 8.43 -11.23
N MET A 7 19.73 7.13 -11.39
CA MET A 7 18.58 6.66 -12.13
C MET A 7 17.39 7.25 -11.38
N LYS A 8 16.74 8.23 -11.99
CA LYS A 8 15.42 8.67 -11.56
C LYS A 8 14.61 7.38 -11.36
N PRO A 9 14.03 7.12 -10.18
CA PRO A 9 13.26 5.90 -9.98
C PRO A 9 12.27 5.79 -11.15
N PRO A 10 12.06 4.58 -11.71
CA PRO A 10 11.03 4.39 -12.72
C PRO A 10 9.74 5.07 -12.23
N PRO A 11 8.96 5.69 -13.12
CA PRO A 11 7.70 6.29 -12.71
C PRO A 11 6.96 5.27 -11.83
N PRO A 12 6.44 5.68 -10.66
CA PRO A 12 5.76 4.76 -9.77
C PRO A 12 4.76 3.96 -10.60
N LYS A 13 4.80 2.63 -10.49
CA LYS A 13 3.77 1.81 -11.12
C LYS A 13 2.45 2.24 -10.47
N ASP A 14 1.60 2.88 -11.25
CA ASP A 14 0.31 3.32 -10.76
C ASP A 14 -0.47 2.10 -10.24
N VAL A 15 -1.15 2.28 -9.12
CA VAL A 15 -2.02 1.27 -8.53
C VAL A 15 -3.24 1.11 -9.45
N THR A 16 -3.47 -0.10 -9.92
CA THR A 16 -4.59 -0.39 -10.83
C THR A 16 -5.91 -0.52 -10.08
N PHE A 17 -7.03 -0.38 -10.79
CA PHE A 17 -8.36 -0.59 -10.20
C PHE A 17 -8.53 -2.00 -9.63
N ASP A 18 -8.00 -3.02 -10.31
CA ASP A 18 -8.05 -4.41 -9.82
C ASP A 18 -7.26 -4.58 -8.52
N GLN A 19 -6.10 -3.94 -8.40
CA GLN A 19 -5.32 -3.93 -7.16
C GLN A 19 -6.08 -3.23 -6.03
N ILE A 20 -6.73 -2.10 -6.32
CA ILE A 20 -7.57 -1.38 -5.35
C ILE A 20 -8.69 -2.29 -4.85
N ASN A 21 -9.42 -2.96 -5.75
CA ASN A 21 -10.51 -3.87 -5.35
C ASN A 21 -10.01 -4.99 -4.44
N ARG A 22 -8.85 -5.58 -4.76
CA ARG A 22 -8.26 -6.64 -3.93
C ARG A 22 -7.77 -6.16 -2.57
N ILE A 23 -7.28 -4.93 -2.48
CA ILE A 23 -6.97 -4.31 -1.18
C ILE A 23 -8.26 -4.12 -0.38
N LEU A 24 -9.32 -3.62 -1.01
CA LEU A 24 -10.62 -3.41 -0.36
C LEU A 24 -11.25 -4.72 0.12
N GLU A 25 -11.13 -5.81 -0.64
CA GLU A 25 -11.56 -7.14 -0.20
C GLU A 25 -10.83 -7.60 1.08
N VAL A 26 -9.52 -7.30 1.18
CA VAL A 26 -8.75 -7.59 2.40
C VAL A 26 -9.23 -6.73 3.57
N THR A 27 -9.48 -5.45 3.36
CA THR A 27 -9.98 -4.57 4.44
C THR A 27 -11.39 -4.94 4.88
N ASP A 28 -12.26 -5.35 3.96
CA ASP A 28 -13.61 -5.83 4.27
C ASP A 28 -13.56 -7.13 5.08
N ALA A 29 -12.67 -8.06 4.74
CA ALA A 29 -12.48 -9.31 5.49
C ALA A 29 -11.96 -9.07 6.92
N LEU A 30 -11.39 -7.90 7.19
CA LEU A 30 -10.97 -7.45 8.51
C LEU A 30 -12.04 -6.57 9.20
N ALA A 31 -13.23 -6.45 8.61
CA ALA A 31 -14.34 -5.61 9.07
C ALA A 31 -13.95 -4.12 9.26
N LEU A 32 -13.04 -3.62 8.41
CA LEU A 32 -12.67 -2.20 8.40
C LEU A 32 -13.68 -1.40 7.56
N ASP A 33 -14.10 -0.26 8.08
CA ASP A 33 -14.95 0.66 7.33
C ASP A 33 -14.18 1.26 6.15
N ARG A 34 -14.74 1.16 4.95
CA ARG A 34 -14.13 1.67 3.71
C ARG A 34 -13.96 3.19 3.74
N GLU A 35 -14.78 3.93 4.48
CA GLU A 35 -14.62 5.38 4.66
C GLU A 35 -13.33 5.74 5.38
N TRP A 36 -12.73 4.78 6.10
CA TRP A 36 -11.51 4.96 6.88
C TRP A 36 -10.25 4.53 6.11
N ILE A 37 -10.38 4.06 4.87
CA ILE A 37 -9.28 3.58 4.06
C ILE A 37 -8.92 4.61 2.98
N GLU A 38 -7.64 4.97 2.90
CA GLU A 38 -7.09 5.79 1.81
C GLU A 38 -6.03 5.00 1.04
N ILE A 39 -6.22 4.88 -0.28
CA ILE A 39 -5.29 4.17 -1.18
C ILE A 39 -4.84 5.17 -2.25
N PRO A 40 -3.64 5.76 -2.13
CA PRO A 40 -3.09 6.60 -3.17
C PRO A 40 -2.91 5.82 -4.47
N LEU A 41 -3.23 6.44 -5.61
CA LEU A 41 -2.99 5.84 -6.93
C LEU A 41 -1.50 5.70 -7.24
N SER A 42 -0.65 6.47 -6.56
CA SER A 42 0.80 6.39 -6.70
C SER A 42 1.39 5.40 -5.69
N ALA A 43 1.97 4.31 -6.17
CA ALA A 43 2.77 3.40 -5.36
C ALA A 43 4.10 4.05 -4.92
N ALA A 44 4.72 3.51 -3.87
CA ALA A 44 6.01 3.97 -3.35
C ALA A 44 6.97 2.78 -3.12
N SER A 45 8.27 3.03 -2.94
CA SER A 45 9.22 2.02 -2.45
C SER A 45 10.03 2.59 -1.28
N PRO A 46 9.95 1.99 -0.07
CA PRO A 46 9.03 0.91 0.28
C PRO A 46 7.57 1.39 0.32
N GLY A 47 6.63 0.45 0.18
CA GLY A 47 5.22 0.68 0.53
C GLY A 47 5.05 0.96 2.04
N LYS A 48 3.86 1.42 2.46
CA LYS A 48 3.57 1.69 3.87
C LYS A 48 2.10 1.52 4.22
N ILE A 49 1.82 1.06 5.44
CA ILE A 49 0.48 1.00 6.02
C ILE A 49 0.53 1.58 7.43
N HIS A 50 -0.23 2.64 7.67
CA HIS A 50 -0.21 3.36 8.95
C HIS A 50 -1.49 4.17 9.17
N LYS A 51 -1.73 4.58 10.42
CA LYS A 51 -2.79 5.54 10.75
C LYS A 51 -2.34 6.96 10.44
N LEU A 52 -3.23 7.71 9.82
CA LEU A 52 -3.13 9.15 9.64
C LEU A 52 -3.59 9.90 10.90
N PRO A 53 -3.19 11.17 11.08
CA PRO A 53 -3.64 11.98 12.22
C PRO A 53 -5.16 12.17 12.32
N ASN A 54 -5.88 12.04 11.20
CA ASN A 54 -7.35 12.11 11.14
C ASN A 54 -8.05 10.79 11.53
N GLY A 55 -7.30 9.75 11.90
CA GLY A 55 -7.82 8.45 12.32
C GLY A 55 -7.98 7.41 11.21
N LYS A 56 -7.83 7.80 9.94
CA LYS A 56 -7.89 6.89 8.79
C LYS A 56 -6.62 6.04 8.66
N ILE A 57 -6.67 4.98 7.86
CA ILE A 57 -5.53 4.14 7.50
C ILE A 57 -5.15 4.44 6.05
N GLU A 58 -3.92 4.91 5.83
CA GLU A 58 -3.35 5.03 4.49
C GLU A 58 -2.61 3.75 4.12
N ILE A 59 -2.92 3.19 2.95
CA ILE A 59 -2.33 1.98 2.38
C ILE A 59 -1.60 2.36 1.08
N VAL A 60 -0.27 2.41 1.14
CA VAL A 60 0.59 2.69 -0.02
C VAL A 60 1.21 1.38 -0.49
N VAL A 61 0.90 1.01 -1.74
CA VAL A 61 1.43 -0.18 -2.40
C VAL A 61 2.93 -0.05 -2.62
N ASP A 62 3.65 -1.16 -2.42
CA ASP A 62 5.07 -1.23 -2.74
C ASP A 62 5.27 -1.38 -4.26
N ALA A 63 6.04 -0.49 -4.86
CA ALA A 63 6.26 -0.43 -6.31
C ALA A 63 7.27 -1.47 -6.83
N GLU A 64 8.13 -2.01 -5.96
CA GLU A 64 9.21 -2.92 -6.31
C GLU A 64 8.88 -4.38 -5.98
N MET A 65 7.98 -4.62 -5.02
CA MET A 65 7.49 -5.95 -4.66
C MET A 65 6.38 -6.44 -5.60
N PRO A 66 6.34 -7.74 -5.97
CA PRO A 66 5.19 -8.33 -6.66
C PRO A 66 3.91 -8.16 -5.84
N PHE A 67 2.81 -7.78 -6.49
CA PHE A 67 1.58 -7.40 -5.80
C PHE A 67 1.01 -8.50 -4.89
N GLU A 68 1.05 -9.77 -5.31
CA GLU A 68 0.57 -10.88 -4.48
C GLU A 68 1.39 -11.04 -3.19
N GLU A 69 2.71 -10.92 -3.30
CA GLU A 69 3.63 -11.01 -2.17
C GLU A 69 3.41 -9.82 -1.22
N TRP A 70 3.27 -8.63 -1.79
CA TRP A 70 2.96 -7.42 -1.04
C TRP A 70 1.61 -7.51 -0.33
N LEU A 71 0.56 -7.97 -1.01
CA LEU A 71 -0.80 -8.06 -0.44
C LEU A 71 -0.84 -9.06 0.74
N ALA A 72 -0.11 -10.16 0.64
CA ALA A 72 0.03 -11.13 1.72
C ALA A 72 0.69 -10.51 2.97
N ALA A 73 1.76 -9.73 2.78
CA ALA A 73 2.42 -9.01 3.87
C ALA A 73 1.54 -7.87 4.43
N ALA A 74 0.89 -7.11 3.55
CA ALA A 74 0.00 -6.00 3.87
C ALA A 74 -1.14 -6.43 4.78
N ARG A 75 -1.73 -7.61 4.55
CA ARG A 75 -2.79 -8.16 5.41
C ARG A 75 -2.35 -8.27 6.88
N GLN A 76 -1.14 -8.74 7.13
CA GLN A 76 -0.61 -8.87 8.49
C GLN A 76 -0.36 -7.49 9.12
N GLN A 77 0.15 -6.53 8.36
CA GLN A 77 0.38 -5.17 8.84
C GLN A 77 -0.94 -4.42 9.11
N LEU A 78 -1.96 -4.59 8.26
CA LEU A 78 -3.29 -4.02 8.46
C LEU A 78 -3.91 -4.45 9.79
N ARG A 79 -3.81 -5.74 10.11
CA ARG A 79 -4.24 -6.29 11.40
C ARG A 79 -3.57 -5.62 12.60
N GLN A 80 -2.26 -5.44 12.54
CA GLN A 80 -1.51 -4.76 13.60
C GLN A 80 -1.91 -3.29 13.76
N VAL A 81 -2.08 -2.59 12.63
CA VAL A 81 -2.48 -1.17 12.62
C VAL A 81 -3.91 -0.99 13.10
N ALA A 82 -4.83 -1.85 12.65
CA ALA A 82 -6.23 -1.85 13.05
C ALA A 82 -6.45 -2.30 14.49
N GLY A 83 -5.59 -3.19 15.00
CA GLY A 83 -5.71 -3.81 16.32
C GLY A 83 -6.59 -5.06 16.35
N CYS A 84 -6.59 -5.88 15.29
CA CYS A 84 -7.41 -7.11 15.14
C CYS A 84 -6.63 -8.37 14.73
#